data_AF-A0A835EPC2-F1
#
_entry.id   AF-A0A835EPC2-F1
#
_cell.length_a   1.000
_cell.length_b   1.000
_cell.length_c   1.000
_cell.angle_alpha   90.00
_cell.angle_beta   90.00
_cell.angle_gamma   90.00
#
_symmetry.space_group_name_H-M   'P 1'
#
loop_
_entity.id
_entity.type
_entity.pdbx_description
1 polymer ?
#
loop_
_entity_poly.entity_id
_entity_poly.type
_entity_poly.pdbx_seq_one_letter_code
_entity_poly.pdbx_strand_id
1 'polypeptide(L)'
;MHPPCAILERKVMFVSTGAPPAGGGSTGGANKEAAAVDSEEIPIETILQAMRPVPAVHHPPELSRISIVRQIGGGVHGGFISSTDKELVVLYAGDYRPGCSNTPSSGCYLVYDASSNSLQAVPQLPYSYSFRARGLGAAILSHGSGNYVIAELLISKTSGFPNGALYPWHWPSPNQGQWTLNAVGLPPQVLALTFRIDMAFSYGDSCVCWVDLLAGVLICNLVKSPEPEFTFIPLPPGCSVDVSDRRRPRPQEFRTMGCVNGVIKFVAIVGFNENTDSKDLTMRSWTLSPDLEEWKAGNPLAVSDLWESESFRERNLPKVAPTFPVISTTESEVIYVMMNHVDHVPTRNFFGNVDFVDIVLKARYMLSVDPTRNKVLHSTKVFTDNMTSLTPEVVASEFSAYIYGSKGCQVTAPPTIIVKYFVAMSHILFTI
;
A
#
# COMPACT_ATOMS: atom_id res chain seq x y z
N MET A 1 -1.07 -9.26 23.98
CA MET A 1 -1.18 -7.88 23.48
C MET A 1 -0.77 -7.90 22.01
N HIS A 2 -1.55 -7.31 21.11
CA HIS A 2 -1.20 -7.29 19.69
C HIS A 2 0.02 -6.39 19.45
N PRO A 3 0.85 -6.66 18.42
CA PRO A 3 1.99 -5.81 18.11
C PRO A 3 1.53 -4.42 17.68
N PRO A 4 2.32 -3.36 18.00
CA PRO A 4 1.97 -1.99 17.63
C PRO A 4 2.09 -1.72 16.13
N CYS A 5 2.86 -2.55 15.41
CA CYS A 5 3.00 -2.55 13.96
C CYS A 5 2.75 -3.96 13.42
N ALA A 6 2.07 -4.08 12.29
CA ALA A 6 1.88 -5.32 11.54
C ALA A 6 2.34 -5.15 10.09
N ILE A 7 2.97 -6.18 9.53
CA ILE A 7 3.26 -6.25 8.09
C ILE A 7 2.12 -6.98 7.40
N LEU A 8 1.24 -6.22 6.75
CA LEU A 8 -0.03 -6.68 6.23
C LEU A 8 0.08 -7.03 4.75
N GLU A 9 -0.38 -8.21 4.36
CA GLU A 9 -0.58 -8.55 2.96
C GLU A 9 -1.67 -7.67 2.34
N ARG A 10 -1.36 -7.02 1.22
CA ARG A 10 -2.33 -6.14 0.52
C ARG A 10 -3.47 -6.92 -0.11
N LYS A 11 -3.25 -8.18 -0.50
CA LYS A 11 -4.29 -9.02 -1.09
C LYS A 11 -5.21 -9.54 0.02
N VAL A 12 -6.48 -9.19 -0.06
CA VAL A 12 -7.52 -9.62 0.89
C VAL A 12 -8.37 -10.70 0.22
N MET A 13 -8.47 -11.87 0.85
CA MET A 13 -9.25 -12.99 0.32
C MET A 13 -10.67 -12.98 0.85
N PHE A 14 -11.66 -13.16 -0.03
CA PHE A 14 -13.06 -13.23 0.39
C PHE A 14 -13.52 -14.70 0.37
N VAL A 15 -13.73 -15.28 1.55
CA VAL A 15 -13.97 -16.71 1.73
C VAL A 15 -15.44 -16.97 2.04
N SER A 16 -16.03 -18.02 1.48
CA SER A 16 -17.43 -18.38 1.76
C SER A 16 -17.54 -19.27 3.00
N THR A 17 -18.57 -19.06 3.83
CA THR A 17 -18.87 -19.98 4.94
C THR A 17 -19.24 -21.37 4.40
N GLY A 18 -18.46 -22.39 4.75
CA GLY A 18 -18.77 -23.79 4.45
C GLY A 18 -17.96 -24.47 3.32
N ALA A 19 -16.99 -23.78 2.70
CA ALA A 19 -16.05 -24.45 1.79
C ALA A 19 -14.89 -25.10 2.60
N PRO A 20 -14.68 -26.43 2.54
CA PRO A 20 -13.49 -27.04 3.13
C PRO A 20 -12.23 -26.58 2.36
N PRO A 21 -11.04 -26.63 2.97
CA PRO A 21 -9.80 -26.38 2.25
C PRO A 21 -9.68 -27.39 1.10
N ALA A 22 -9.40 -26.88 -0.10
CA ALA A 22 -9.41 -27.65 -1.33
C ALA A 22 -8.44 -28.84 -1.27
N GLY A 23 -8.98 -30.03 -1.04
CA GLY A 23 -8.35 -31.31 -1.35
C GLY A 23 -8.86 -31.79 -2.70
N GLY A 24 -7.95 -31.99 -3.65
CA GLY A 24 -8.25 -32.41 -5.01
C GLY A 24 -8.92 -33.79 -5.07
N GLY A 25 -9.88 -33.93 -5.99
CA GLY A 25 -10.55 -35.19 -6.26
C GLY A 25 -11.60 -35.02 -7.35
N SER A 26 -11.15 -35.17 -8.60
CA SER A 26 -12.03 -35.38 -9.75
C SER A 26 -12.69 -36.75 -9.63
N THR A 27 -14.02 -36.81 -9.67
CA THR A 27 -14.78 -37.93 -10.25
C THR A 27 -16.10 -37.41 -10.80
N GLY A 28 -16.34 -37.70 -12.08
CA GLY A 28 -17.56 -37.33 -12.79
C GLY A 28 -18.78 -38.16 -12.40
N GLY A 29 -19.95 -37.68 -12.83
CA GLY A 29 -21.23 -38.38 -12.74
C GLY A 29 -22.36 -37.45 -13.17
N ALA A 30 -23.02 -37.79 -14.28
CA ALA A 30 -23.95 -36.95 -15.02
C ALA A 30 -25.33 -36.77 -14.36
N ASN A 31 -25.93 -35.62 -14.69
CA ASN A 31 -27.35 -35.31 -14.87
C ASN A 31 -28.34 -35.66 -13.75
N LYS A 32 -28.75 -34.62 -13.02
CA LYS A 32 -30.16 -34.42 -12.66
C LYS A 32 -30.55 -32.96 -12.90
N GLU A 33 -31.66 -32.82 -13.61
CA GLU A 33 -32.37 -31.59 -13.95
C GLU A 33 -32.50 -30.67 -12.73
N ALA A 34 -31.97 -29.45 -12.86
CA ALA A 34 -32.30 -28.35 -11.96
C ALA A 34 -33.20 -27.39 -12.73
N ALA A 35 -34.44 -27.28 -12.27
CA ALA A 35 -35.38 -26.26 -12.69
C ALA A 35 -34.69 -24.88 -12.67
N ALA A 36 -34.93 -24.10 -13.73
CA ALA A 36 -34.60 -22.68 -13.76
C ALA A 36 -35.41 -21.98 -12.66
N VAL A 37 -34.82 -21.86 -11.47
CA VAL A 37 -35.20 -20.86 -10.50
C VAL A 37 -34.54 -19.59 -10.99
N ASP A 38 -35.34 -18.59 -11.37
CA ASP A 38 -34.88 -17.21 -11.49
C ASP A 38 -34.23 -16.84 -10.15
N SER A 39 -32.91 -16.98 -10.07
CA SER A 39 -32.16 -16.48 -8.92
C SER A 39 -32.14 -14.97 -9.06
N GLU A 40 -33.03 -14.29 -8.33
CA GLU A 40 -32.91 -12.86 -8.12
C GLU A 40 -31.46 -12.57 -7.69
N GLU A 41 -30.71 -11.87 -8.54
CA GLU A 41 -29.34 -11.47 -8.22
C GLU A 41 -29.40 -10.60 -6.96
N ILE A 42 -28.84 -11.11 -5.86
CA ILE A 42 -28.77 -10.38 -4.60
C ILE A 42 -27.96 -9.10 -4.85
N PRO A 43 -28.48 -7.90 -4.52
CA PRO A 43 -27.74 -6.66 -4.70
C PRO A 43 -26.38 -6.73 -4.02
N ILE A 44 -25.34 -6.25 -4.71
CA ILE A 44 -23.97 -6.28 -4.20
C ILE A 44 -23.85 -5.63 -2.82
N GLU A 45 -24.62 -4.57 -2.56
CA GLU A 45 -24.68 -3.89 -1.26
C GLU A 45 -25.12 -4.82 -0.13
N THR A 46 -26.13 -5.65 -0.35
CA THR A 46 -26.59 -6.65 0.62
C THR A 46 -25.51 -7.72 0.87
N ILE A 47 -24.78 -8.12 -0.17
CA ILE A 47 -23.66 -9.06 -0.04
C ILE A 47 -22.54 -8.43 0.80
N LEU A 48 -22.22 -7.16 0.56
CA LEU A 48 -21.19 -6.42 1.29
C LEU A 48 -21.56 -6.21 2.76
N GLN A 49 -22.83 -5.94 3.09
CA GLN A 49 -23.29 -5.82 4.49
C GLN A 49 -23.20 -7.14 5.26
N ALA A 50 -23.27 -8.28 4.57
CA ALA A 50 -23.14 -9.60 5.18
C ALA A 50 -21.68 -10.05 5.36
N MET A 51 -20.70 -9.24 4.93
CA MET A 51 -19.28 -9.54 5.04
C MET A 51 -18.76 -9.32 6.45
N ARG A 52 -17.90 -10.24 6.93
CA ARG A 52 -17.27 -10.12 8.24
C ARG A 52 -15.74 -10.15 8.12
N PRO A 53 -15.02 -9.12 8.58
CA PRO A 53 -13.57 -9.13 8.58
C PRO A 53 -13.03 -10.08 9.67
N VAL A 54 -11.99 -10.83 9.32
CA VAL A 54 -11.27 -11.77 10.18
C VAL A 54 -9.77 -11.45 10.05
N PRO A 55 -9.23 -10.57 10.92
CA PRO A 55 -7.80 -10.30 10.95
C PRO A 55 -7.04 -11.48 11.58
N ALA A 56 -5.93 -11.89 10.95
CA ALA A 56 -4.93 -12.76 11.55
C ALA A 56 -3.64 -11.95 11.72
N VAL A 57 -3.35 -11.59 12.97
CA VAL A 57 -2.27 -10.67 13.35
C VAL A 57 -1.08 -11.46 13.87
N HIS A 58 0.10 -11.12 13.37
CA HIS A 58 1.36 -11.73 13.75
C HIS A 58 2.39 -10.65 14.11
N HIS A 59 3.38 -11.01 14.93
CA HIS A 59 4.49 -10.12 15.26
C HIS A 59 5.42 -9.95 14.06
N PRO A 60 5.75 -8.73 13.62
CA PRO A 60 6.74 -8.54 12.57
C PRO A 60 8.08 -9.23 12.92
N PRO A 61 8.77 -9.85 11.94
CA PRO A 61 8.54 -9.76 10.50
C PRO A 61 7.51 -10.78 9.95
N GLU A 62 6.78 -11.51 10.80
CA GLU A 62 5.69 -12.38 10.32
C GLU A 62 4.57 -11.57 9.65
N LEU A 63 4.05 -12.13 8.55
CA LEU A 63 3.00 -11.50 7.78
C LEU A 63 1.66 -11.64 8.48
N SER A 64 1.00 -10.52 8.67
CA SER A 64 -0.40 -10.43 9.04
C SER A 64 -1.28 -10.40 7.80
N ARG A 65 -2.53 -10.83 7.93
CA ARG A 65 -3.51 -10.86 6.83
C ARG A 65 -4.90 -10.50 7.32
N ILE A 66 -5.71 -9.93 6.44
CA ILE A 66 -7.14 -9.77 6.66
C ILE A 66 -7.85 -10.68 5.66
N SER A 67 -8.77 -11.50 6.16
CA SER A 67 -9.71 -12.25 5.33
C SER A 67 -11.12 -11.71 5.56
N ILE A 68 -11.97 -11.76 4.54
CA ILE A 68 -13.36 -11.35 4.65
C ILE A 68 -14.25 -12.57 4.42
N VAL A 69 -15.03 -12.93 5.43
CA VAL A 69 -15.96 -14.06 5.36
C VAL A 69 -17.29 -13.59 4.79
N ARG A 70 -17.72 -14.22 3.70
CA ARG A 70 -19.02 -14.02 3.04
C ARG A 70 -20.02 -15.03 3.60
N GLN A 71 -21.16 -14.52 4.10
CA GLN A 71 -22.27 -15.35 4.58
C GLN A 71 -23.27 -15.71 3.47
N ILE A 72 -23.19 -15.04 2.32
CA ILE A 72 -24.08 -15.19 1.18
C ILE A 72 -23.24 -15.54 -0.05
N GLY A 73 -23.73 -16.47 -0.89
CA GLY A 73 -23.08 -16.83 -2.15
C GLY A 73 -23.24 -15.75 -3.22
N GLY A 74 -22.23 -15.59 -4.08
CA GLY A 74 -22.20 -14.55 -5.13
C GLY A 74 -21.33 -13.33 -4.76
N GLY A 75 -21.06 -12.47 -5.74
CA GLY A 75 -20.34 -11.20 -5.55
C GLY A 75 -18.80 -11.29 -5.63
N VAL A 76 -18.15 -10.23 -5.13
CA VAL A 76 -16.69 -10.03 -5.21
C VAL A 76 -15.90 -11.13 -4.48
N HIS A 77 -14.78 -11.57 -5.05
CA HIS A 77 -13.96 -12.70 -4.58
C HIS A 77 -12.68 -12.32 -3.82
N GLY A 78 -12.36 -11.03 -3.72
CA GLY A 78 -11.18 -10.54 -3.05
C GLY A 78 -11.10 -9.03 -3.07
N GLY A 79 -10.02 -8.49 -2.54
CA GLY A 79 -9.75 -7.07 -2.60
C GLY A 79 -8.26 -6.76 -2.48
N PHE A 80 -7.94 -5.49 -2.60
CA PHE A 80 -6.58 -5.00 -2.57
C PHE A 80 -6.46 -3.74 -1.71
N ILE A 81 -5.69 -3.82 -0.64
CA ILE A 81 -5.43 -2.70 0.27
C ILE A 81 -4.69 -1.59 -0.46
N SER A 82 -5.25 -0.39 -0.41
CA SER A 82 -4.65 0.81 -0.98
C SER A 82 -3.75 1.50 0.02
N SER A 83 -4.26 1.78 1.23
CA SER A 83 -3.56 2.48 2.29
C SER A 83 -4.17 2.18 3.67
N THR A 84 -3.47 2.59 4.72
CA THR A 84 -3.90 2.43 6.11
C THR A 84 -3.58 3.68 6.90
N ASP A 85 -4.36 3.97 7.94
CA ASP A 85 -4.03 4.98 8.94
C ASP A 85 -4.62 4.58 10.29
N LYS A 86 -3.77 4.50 11.33
CA LYS A 86 -4.15 4.08 12.68
C LYS A 86 -4.98 2.78 12.66
N GLU A 87 -6.21 2.81 13.15
CA GLU A 87 -7.17 1.70 13.20
C GLU A 87 -7.77 1.30 11.85
N LEU A 88 -7.57 2.11 10.81
CA LEU A 88 -8.31 2.01 9.55
C LEU A 88 -7.47 1.41 8.43
N VAL A 89 -8.12 0.56 7.64
CA VAL A 89 -7.57 -0.05 6.42
C VAL A 89 -8.56 0.17 5.29
N VAL A 90 -8.15 0.86 4.22
CA VAL A 90 -8.98 1.04 3.02
C VAL A 90 -8.51 0.11 1.89
N LEU A 91 -9.46 -0.55 1.24
CA LEU A 91 -9.19 -1.44 0.12
C LEU A 91 -10.19 -1.25 -1.02
N TYR A 92 -9.73 -1.56 -2.23
CA TYR A 92 -10.60 -1.78 -3.37
C TYR A 92 -11.11 -3.22 -3.34
N ALA A 93 -12.42 -3.42 -3.24
CA ALA A 93 -13.04 -4.73 -3.40
C ALA A 93 -13.17 -5.06 -4.88
N GLY A 94 -12.75 -6.26 -5.26
CA GLY A 94 -12.84 -6.79 -6.62
C GLY A 94 -11.88 -6.11 -7.58
N ASP A 95 -12.28 -6.07 -8.84
CA ASP A 95 -11.52 -5.46 -9.93
C ASP A 95 -11.75 -3.94 -10.02
N TYR A 96 -12.53 -3.38 -9.09
CA TYR A 96 -12.89 -1.97 -9.07
C TYR A 96 -11.64 -1.09 -9.04
N ARG A 97 -11.46 -0.30 -10.10
CA ARG A 97 -10.47 0.77 -10.19
C ARG A 97 -11.12 1.99 -10.82
N PRO A 98 -11.11 3.16 -10.16
CA PRO A 98 -11.82 4.34 -10.67
C PRO A 98 -11.41 4.75 -12.08
N GLY A 99 -12.40 4.94 -12.96
CA GLY A 99 -12.17 5.34 -14.35
C GLY A 99 -11.53 4.29 -15.26
N CYS A 100 -11.44 3.02 -14.82
CA CYS A 100 -10.89 1.90 -15.59
C CYS A 100 -11.94 0.84 -16.00
N SER A 101 -13.05 0.68 -15.27
CA SER A 101 -14.18 -0.19 -15.64
C SER A 101 -15.52 0.40 -15.16
N ASN A 102 -16.60 0.17 -15.92
CA ASN A 102 -17.93 0.75 -15.66
C ASN A 102 -18.97 -0.29 -15.26
N THR A 103 -18.58 -1.54 -15.06
CA THR A 103 -19.55 -2.57 -14.68
C THR A 103 -19.83 -2.45 -13.18
N PRO A 104 -21.11 -2.35 -12.76
CA PRO A 104 -21.49 -2.33 -11.34
C PRO A 104 -20.96 -3.56 -10.57
N SER A 105 -20.73 -4.67 -11.27
CA SER A 105 -20.10 -5.89 -10.75
C SER A 105 -18.62 -5.76 -10.40
N SER A 106 -17.95 -4.65 -10.75
CA SER A 106 -16.52 -4.46 -10.51
C SER A 106 -16.15 -4.38 -9.02
N GLY A 107 -17.11 -4.07 -8.13
CA GLY A 107 -16.90 -3.98 -6.69
C GLY A 107 -17.06 -2.55 -6.15
N CYS A 108 -16.33 -2.18 -5.10
CA CYS A 108 -16.45 -0.87 -4.44
C CYS A 108 -15.22 -0.60 -3.56
N TYR A 109 -15.28 0.43 -2.72
CA TYR A 109 -14.32 0.61 -1.63
C TYR A 109 -14.85 -0.04 -0.35
N LEU A 110 -13.96 -0.63 0.43
CA LEU A 110 -14.25 -1.07 1.79
C LEU A 110 -13.28 -0.41 2.77
N VAL A 111 -13.81 0.03 3.91
CA VAL A 111 -13.02 0.45 5.06
C VAL A 111 -13.21 -0.56 6.17
N TYR A 112 -12.12 -1.18 6.58
CA TYR A 112 -12.06 -1.98 7.79
C TYR A 112 -11.61 -1.09 8.95
N ASP A 113 -12.40 -1.06 10.02
CA ASP A 113 -12.05 -0.44 11.30
C ASP A 113 -11.74 -1.52 12.32
N ALA A 114 -10.46 -1.62 12.69
CA ALA A 114 -9.95 -2.59 13.63
C ALA A 114 -10.45 -2.37 15.07
N SER A 115 -10.78 -1.12 15.44
CA SER A 115 -11.21 -0.75 16.79
C SER A 115 -12.59 -1.31 17.14
N SER A 116 -13.48 -1.31 16.15
CA SER A 116 -14.85 -1.82 16.24
C SER A 116 -15.04 -3.18 15.59
N ASN A 117 -13.99 -3.72 14.94
CA ASN A 117 -14.03 -4.86 14.04
C ASN A 117 -15.20 -4.79 13.04
N SER A 118 -15.40 -3.61 12.46
CA SER A 118 -16.48 -3.31 11.53
C SER A 118 -15.98 -3.09 10.11
N LEU A 119 -16.89 -3.22 9.15
CA LEU A 119 -16.61 -3.03 7.74
C LEU A 119 -17.63 -2.06 7.17
N GLN A 120 -17.16 -0.94 6.61
CA GLN A 120 -17.99 0.06 5.97
C GLN A 120 -17.80 0.00 4.45
N ALA A 121 -18.88 -0.22 3.72
CA ALA A 121 -18.89 -0.09 2.27
C ALA A 121 -18.99 1.39 1.89
N VAL A 122 -18.17 1.80 0.92
CA VAL A 122 -18.19 3.15 0.37
C VAL A 122 -18.47 3.04 -1.13
N PRO A 123 -19.46 3.79 -1.66
CA PRO A 123 -19.91 3.63 -3.04
C PRO A 123 -18.79 3.94 -4.04
N GLN A 124 -18.95 3.46 -5.27
CA GLN A 124 -18.04 3.82 -6.36
C GLN A 124 -18.08 5.33 -6.62
N LEU A 125 -16.97 5.88 -7.15
CA LEU A 125 -16.98 7.24 -7.69
C LEU A 125 -17.97 7.37 -8.84
N PRO A 126 -18.61 8.55 -9.01
CA PRO A 126 -19.36 8.88 -10.21
C PRO A 126 -18.49 8.67 -11.44
N TYR A 127 -19.05 8.03 -12.46
CA TYR A 127 -18.27 7.72 -13.64
C TYR A 127 -17.81 8.99 -14.36
N SER A 128 -16.52 9.04 -14.72
CA SER A 128 -15.91 10.14 -15.45
C SER A 128 -15.09 9.64 -16.63
N TYR A 129 -15.36 10.20 -17.82
CA TYR A 129 -14.53 9.96 -19.00
C TYR A 129 -13.21 10.72 -18.92
N SER A 130 -13.15 11.85 -18.23
CA SER A 130 -12.01 12.76 -18.22
C SER A 130 -10.90 12.32 -17.27
N PHE A 131 -11.23 11.63 -16.18
CA PHE A 131 -10.27 11.25 -15.15
C PHE A 131 -10.16 9.73 -15.02
N ARG A 132 -8.99 9.26 -14.57
CA ARG A 132 -8.79 7.85 -14.21
C ARG A 132 -7.79 7.71 -13.07
N ALA A 133 -7.93 6.62 -12.33
CA ALA A 133 -6.92 6.20 -11.38
C ALA A 133 -5.63 5.82 -12.12
N ARG A 134 -4.49 6.27 -11.59
CA ARG A 134 -3.15 5.89 -12.06
C ARG A 134 -2.39 5.17 -10.94
N GLY A 135 -2.87 4.00 -10.54
CA GLY A 135 -2.29 3.22 -9.44
C GLY A 135 -3.21 3.13 -8.22
N LEU A 136 -2.65 3.20 -7.01
CA LEU A 136 -3.36 3.09 -5.73
C LEU A 136 -3.73 4.47 -5.18
N GLY A 137 -4.74 5.11 -5.78
CA GLY A 137 -5.07 6.50 -5.49
C GLY A 137 -5.90 6.73 -4.20
N ALA A 138 -6.45 5.70 -3.57
CA ALA A 138 -7.20 5.83 -2.32
C ALA A 138 -6.27 5.95 -1.11
N ALA A 139 -6.27 7.13 -0.49
CA ALA A 139 -5.67 7.42 0.80
C ALA A 139 -6.76 7.45 1.89
N ILE A 140 -6.44 7.00 3.10
CA ILE A 140 -7.32 7.14 4.28
C ILE A 140 -6.61 7.95 5.36
N LEU A 141 -7.36 8.82 6.04
CA LEU A 141 -6.90 9.64 7.16
C LEU A 141 -7.94 9.57 8.29
N SER A 142 -7.53 9.05 9.44
CA SER A 142 -8.29 8.99 10.68
C SER A 142 -8.14 10.30 11.46
N HIS A 143 -9.28 10.94 11.71
CA HIS A 143 -9.41 12.06 12.63
C HIS A 143 -9.65 11.60 14.09
N GLY A 144 -9.62 10.28 14.34
CA GLY A 144 -9.92 9.68 15.62
C GLY A 144 -11.42 9.70 15.97
N SER A 145 -11.76 8.99 17.05
CA SER A 145 -13.15 8.83 17.51
C SER A 145 -14.09 8.26 16.44
N GLY A 146 -13.57 7.40 15.56
CA GLY A 146 -14.30 6.82 14.44
C GLY A 146 -14.56 7.79 13.28
N ASN A 147 -14.05 9.01 13.31
CA ASN A 147 -14.15 9.96 12.20
C ASN A 147 -12.98 9.79 11.24
N TYR A 148 -13.24 9.80 9.94
CA TYR A 148 -12.19 9.69 8.94
C TYR A 148 -12.58 10.26 7.59
N VAL A 149 -11.59 10.44 6.72
CA VAL A 149 -11.77 10.79 5.32
C VAL A 149 -11.04 9.79 4.43
N ILE A 150 -11.70 9.35 3.36
CA ILE A 150 -11.07 8.67 2.24
C ILE A 150 -10.89 9.71 1.13
N ALA A 151 -9.69 9.80 0.57
CA ALA A 151 -9.38 10.69 -0.54
C ALA A 151 -8.89 9.87 -1.72
N GLU A 152 -9.63 9.89 -2.83
CA GLU A 152 -9.22 9.27 -4.08
C GLU A 152 -8.73 10.35 -5.05
N LEU A 153 -7.48 10.21 -5.52
CA LEU A 153 -6.88 11.11 -6.50
C LEU A 153 -6.87 10.50 -7.89
N LEU A 154 -7.58 11.16 -8.82
CA LEU A 154 -7.60 10.81 -10.23
C LEU A 154 -6.82 11.82 -11.06
N ILE A 155 -6.18 11.35 -12.13
CA ILE A 155 -5.40 12.18 -13.05
C ILE A 155 -6.15 12.26 -14.39
N SER A 156 -6.11 13.44 -15.03
CA SER A 156 -6.76 13.67 -16.31
C SER A 156 -6.20 12.76 -17.41
N LYS A 157 -7.08 12.29 -18.31
CA LYS A 157 -6.71 11.57 -19.53
C LYS A 157 -6.28 12.50 -20.66
N THR A 158 -6.67 13.76 -20.60
CA THR A 158 -6.38 14.78 -21.62
C THR A 158 -5.45 15.85 -21.06
N SER A 159 -4.67 16.48 -21.94
CA SER A 159 -3.97 17.71 -21.60
C SER A 159 -4.98 18.83 -21.36
N GLY A 160 -4.76 19.65 -20.33
CA GLY A 160 -5.61 20.80 -20.00
C GLY A 160 -6.01 20.85 -18.53
N PHE A 161 -6.67 21.94 -18.16
CA PHE A 161 -7.22 22.14 -16.82
C PHE A 161 -8.72 21.75 -16.81
N PRO A 162 -9.23 21.14 -15.73
CA PRO A 162 -8.49 20.56 -14.58
C PRO A 162 -7.64 19.36 -15.01
N ASN A 163 -6.43 19.26 -14.47
CA ASN A 163 -5.49 18.18 -14.80
C ASN A 163 -5.55 17.02 -13.77
N GLY A 164 -6.33 17.18 -12.70
CA GLY A 164 -6.67 16.15 -11.74
C GLY A 164 -8.04 16.35 -11.11
N ALA A 165 -8.51 15.33 -10.41
CA ALA A 165 -9.73 15.37 -9.61
C ALA A 165 -9.48 14.68 -8.27
N LEU A 166 -9.77 15.39 -7.18
CA LEU A 166 -9.74 14.87 -5.83
C LEU A 166 -11.16 14.58 -5.37
N TYR A 167 -11.42 13.35 -4.94
CA TYR A 167 -12.69 12.93 -4.40
C TYR A 167 -12.55 12.58 -2.92
N PRO A 168 -12.88 13.50 -1.99
CA PRO A 168 -13.00 13.16 -0.59
C PRO A 168 -14.37 12.55 -0.26
N TRP A 169 -14.36 11.58 0.64
CA TRP A 169 -15.53 10.98 1.28
C TRP A 169 -15.32 10.96 2.79
N HIS A 170 -16.20 11.64 3.52
CA HIS A 170 -16.10 11.79 4.97
C HIS A 170 -17.00 10.80 5.70
N TRP A 171 -16.54 10.34 6.85
CA TRP A 171 -17.31 9.58 7.81
C TRP A 171 -17.25 10.22 9.20
N PRO A 172 -18.40 10.38 9.90
CA PRO A 172 -19.76 10.20 9.39
C PRO A 172 -20.06 11.15 8.23
N SER A 173 -20.83 10.70 7.24
CA SER A 173 -21.03 11.48 6.03
C SER A 173 -22.03 12.62 6.25
N PRO A 174 -21.64 13.90 6.05
CA PRO A 174 -22.58 15.00 6.09
C PRO A 174 -23.54 15.00 4.88
N ASN A 175 -23.15 14.35 3.77
CA ASN A 175 -23.82 14.42 2.47
C ASN A 175 -24.47 13.09 2.05
N GLN A 176 -25.17 12.42 2.98
CA GLN A 176 -25.87 11.16 2.70
C GLN A 176 -24.98 10.05 2.08
N GLY A 177 -23.68 10.05 2.39
CA GLY A 177 -22.75 9.04 1.87
C GLY A 177 -22.20 9.31 0.47
N GLN A 178 -22.33 10.54 -0.07
CA GLN A 178 -21.82 10.88 -1.40
C GLN A 178 -20.38 11.40 -1.39
N TRP A 179 -19.65 11.11 -2.48
CA TRP A 179 -18.35 11.70 -2.77
C TRP A 179 -18.49 13.18 -3.17
N THR A 180 -17.56 14.02 -2.72
CA THR A 180 -17.46 15.40 -3.20
C THR A 180 -16.45 15.46 -4.35
N LEU A 181 -16.71 16.21 -5.41
CA LEU A 181 -15.75 16.41 -6.50
C LEU A 181 -15.02 17.74 -6.33
N ASN A 182 -13.71 17.67 -6.17
CA ASN A 182 -12.82 18.83 -6.27
C ASN A 182 -12.00 18.71 -7.56
N ALA A 183 -12.31 19.53 -8.56
CA ALA A 183 -11.46 19.66 -9.75
C ALA A 183 -10.21 20.45 -9.38
N VAL A 184 -9.02 19.91 -9.63
CA VAL A 184 -7.77 20.45 -9.07
C VAL A 184 -6.70 20.69 -10.13
N GLY A 185 -5.84 21.67 -9.86
CA GLY A 185 -4.59 21.91 -10.58
C GLY A 185 -3.42 21.22 -9.88
N LEU A 186 -3.07 20.03 -10.34
CA LEU A 186 -1.89 19.29 -9.93
C LEU A 186 -0.60 19.98 -10.41
N PRO A 187 0.49 19.93 -9.62
CA PRO A 187 1.78 20.50 -10.01
C PRO A 187 2.27 19.95 -11.37
N PRO A 188 2.94 20.78 -12.21
CA PRO A 188 3.40 20.37 -13.54
C PRO A 188 4.25 19.08 -13.55
N GLN A 189 5.00 18.84 -12.48
CA GLN A 189 5.83 17.66 -12.29
C GLN A 189 5.02 16.36 -12.34
N VAL A 190 3.79 16.37 -11.81
CA VAL A 190 2.88 15.22 -11.81
C VAL A 190 2.48 14.86 -13.25
N LEU A 191 2.29 15.86 -14.11
CA LEU A 191 1.93 15.65 -15.52
C LEU A 191 3.13 15.22 -16.36
N ALA A 192 4.28 15.90 -16.17
CA ALA A 192 5.47 15.68 -16.98
C ALA A 192 6.09 14.29 -16.76
N LEU A 193 6.04 13.76 -15.54
CA LEU A 193 6.77 12.54 -15.16
C LEU A 193 5.95 11.25 -15.32
N THR A 194 4.82 11.29 -16.03
CA THR A 194 3.88 10.16 -16.13
C THR A 194 3.52 9.55 -14.77
N PHE A 195 3.31 10.44 -13.78
CA PHE A 195 3.16 10.09 -12.37
C PHE A 195 2.18 8.92 -12.16
N ARG A 196 2.62 7.92 -11.40
CA ARG A 196 1.84 6.75 -11.03
C ARG A 196 1.90 6.56 -9.52
N ILE A 197 0.74 6.48 -8.90
CA ILE A 197 0.60 6.31 -7.46
C ILE A 197 0.91 4.86 -7.11
N ASP A 198 2.11 4.61 -6.65
CA ASP A 198 2.60 3.29 -6.22
C ASP A 198 2.11 2.95 -4.81
N MET A 199 1.87 3.97 -3.98
CA MET A 199 1.32 3.87 -2.63
C MET A 199 0.81 5.21 -2.11
N ALA A 200 0.03 5.17 -1.03
CA ALA A 200 -0.40 6.35 -0.30
C ALA A 200 -0.35 6.12 1.23
N PHE A 201 -0.16 7.20 2.00
CA PHE A 201 -0.15 7.17 3.46
C PHE A 201 -0.57 8.53 4.05
N SER A 202 -0.99 8.54 5.32
CA SER A 202 -1.31 9.73 6.09
C SER A 202 -0.05 10.46 6.58
N TYR A 203 -0.12 11.79 6.68
CA TYR A 203 0.97 12.62 7.20
C TYR A 203 0.42 13.71 8.11
N GLY A 204 0.84 13.67 9.38
CA GLY A 204 0.23 14.49 10.43
C GLY A 204 -1.27 14.21 10.58
N ASP A 205 -2.02 15.20 11.07
CA ASP A 205 -3.45 15.06 11.34
C ASP A 205 -4.35 15.57 10.21
N SER A 206 -3.77 16.06 9.12
CA SER A 206 -4.50 16.76 8.06
C SER A 206 -4.09 16.42 6.65
N CYS A 207 -2.97 15.73 6.44
CA CYS A 207 -2.43 15.53 5.10
C CYS A 207 -2.43 14.06 4.69
N VAL A 208 -2.52 13.86 3.39
CA VAL A 208 -2.26 12.57 2.74
C VAL A 208 -1.16 12.75 1.71
N CYS A 209 -0.39 11.67 1.51
CA CYS A 209 0.72 11.61 0.59
C CYS A 209 0.43 10.55 -0.47
N TRP A 210 0.46 10.93 -1.76
CA TRP A 210 0.48 10.00 -2.88
C TRP A 210 1.88 9.92 -3.44
N VAL A 211 2.43 8.72 -3.56
CA VAL A 211 3.84 8.51 -3.90
C VAL A 211 3.97 7.84 -5.25
N ASP A 212 4.80 8.42 -6.11
CA ASP A 212 5.43 7.73 -7.22
C ASP A 212 6.87 7.42 -6.82
N LEU A 213 7.18 6.14 -6.63
CA LEU A 213 8.47 5.68 -6.12
C LEU A 213 9.62 5.88 -7.13
N LEU A 214 9.35 6.40 -8.33
CA LEU A 214 10.31 6.80 -9.35
C LEU A 214 10.40 8.31 -9.56
N ALA A 215 9.48 9.11 -9.01
CA ALA A 215 9.42 10.56 -9.26
C ALA A 215 9.43 11.41 -7.98
N GLY A 216 8.58 11.10 -7.01
CA GLY A 216 8.44 11.90 -5.79
C GLY A 216 7.15 11.65 -5.04
N VAL A 217 6.86 12.53 -4.09
CA VAL A 217 5.63 12.49 -3.28
C VAL A 217 4.81 13.76 -3.50
N LEU A 218 3.51 13.56 -3.71
CA LEU A 218 2.50 14.61 -3.78
C LEU A 218 1.76 14.66 -2.44
N ILE A 219 1.93 15.75 -1.70
CA ILE A 219 1.33 15.97 -0.40
C ILE A 219 0.12 16.89 -0.58
N CYS A 220 -1.01 16.53 0.02
CA CYS A 220 -2.22 17.36 0.03
C CYS A 220 -2.74 17.51 1.44
N ASN A 221 -3.06 18.74 1.83
CA ASN A 221 -3.80 19.02 3.05
C ASN A 221 -5.31 18.89 2.77
N LEU A 222 -5.97 17.92 3.40
CA LEU A 222 -7.41 17.65 3.20
C LEU A 222 -8.32 18.55 4.05
N VAL A 223 -7.77 19.28 5.03
CA VAL A 223 -8.52 20.13 5.96
C VAL A 223 -8.51 21.60 5.54
N LYS A 224 -7.54 22.00 4.71
CA LYS A 224 -7.43 23.38 4.22
C LYS A 224 -8.54 23.69 3.21
N SER A 225 -9.31 24.74 3.50
CA SER A 225 -10.44 25.26 2.70
C SER A 225 -10.07 26.65 2.14
N PRO A 226 -10.53 27.09 0.95
CA PRO A 226 -11.57 26.49 0.09
C PRO A 226 -11.08 25.51 -0.98
N GLU A 227 -9.78 25.45 -1.28
CA GLU A 227 -9.22 24.56 -2.30
C GLU A 227 -8.09 23.69 -1.72
N PRO A 228 -8.02 22.39 -2.08
CA PRO A 228 -6.95 21.51 -1.65
C PRO A 228 -5.61 21.97 -2.22
N GLU A 229 -4.63 22.21 -1.34
CA GLU A 229 -3.29 22.63 -1.72
C GLU A 229 -2.39 21.41 -1.93
N PHE A 230 -1.72 21.36 -3.07
CA PHE A 230 -0.82 20.29 -3.44
C PHE A 230 0.63 20.75 -3.43
N THR A 231 1.49 20.05 -2.72
CA THR A 231 2.94 20.24 -2.74
C THR A 231 3.60 18.99 -3.30
N PHE A 232 4.36 19.14 -4.38
CA PHE A 232 5.17 18.04 -4.93
C PHE A 232 6.61 18.15 -4.43
N ILE A 233 7.08 17.09 -3.77
CA ILE A 233 8.46 16.96 -3.33
C ILE A 233 9.14 15.89 -4.19
N PRO A 234 10.21 16.22 -4.95
CA PRO A 234 10.94 15.23 -5.74
C PRO A 234 11.64 14.22 -4.84
N LEU A 235 11.97 13.05 -5.37
CA LEU A 235 12.85 12.11 -4.69
C LEU A 235 14.23 12.72 -4.39
N PRO A 236 15.01 12.14 -3.46
CA PRO A 236 16.38 12.57 -3.22
C PRO A 236 17.20 12.65 -4.51
N PRO A 237 18.20 13.56 -4.59
CA PRO A 237 19.03 13.72 -5.78
C PRO A 237 19.58 12.38 -6.32
N GLY A 238 19.40 12.15 -7.62
CA GLY A 238 19.83 10.92 -8.30
C GLY A 238 18.90 9.71 -8.13
N CYS A 239 17.79 9.82 -7.39
CA CYS A 239 16.83 8.72 -7.24
C CYS A 239 15.69 8.75 -8.26
N SER A 240 15.39 9.91 -8.86
CA SER A 240 14.36 10.03 -9.88
C SER A 240 14.73 9.23 -11.14
N VAL A 241 13.76 8.51 -11.72
CA VAL A 241 13.95 7.69 -12.92
C VAL A 241 12.96 8.15 -13.97
N ASP A 242 13.47 8.63 -15.11
CA ASP A 242 12.65 8.91 -16.28
C ASP A 242 12.25 7.58 -16.95
N VAL A 243 10.94 7.37 -17.09
CA VAL A 243 10.34 6.16 -17.65
C VAL A 243 9.63 6.41 -18.98
N SER A 244 9.80 7.60 -19.58
CA SER A 244 9.17 7.96 -20.86
C SER A 244 9.46 6.96 -21.98
N ASP A 245 10.70 6.49 -22.08
CA ASP A 245 11.18 5.62 -23.17
C ASP A 245 11.39 4.15 -22.77
N ARG A 246 11.00 3.74 -21.57
CA ARG A 246 11.26 2.38 -21.04
C ARG A 246 10.02 1.78 -20.41
N ARG A 247 9.95 0.45 -20.39
CA ARG A 247 8.96 -0.24 -19.56
C ARG A 247 9.18 0.18 -18.11
N ARG A 248 8.19 0.84 -17.51
CA ARG A 248 8.24 1.25 -16.10
C ARG A 248 8.54 0.01 -15.24
N PRO A 249 9.62 0.01 -14.45
CA PRO A 249 9.92 -1.10 -13.54
C PRO A 249 8.83 -1.22 -12.47
N ARG A 250 8.90 -2.27 -11.64
CA ARG A 250 8.06 -2.39 -10.44
C ARG A 250 8.81 -1.77 -9.25
N PRO A 251 8.67 -0.47 -8.97
CA PRO A 251 9.52 0.19 -7.98
C PRO A 251 9.34 -0.37 -6.58
N GLN A 252 8.19 -0.92 -6.23
CA GLN A 252 7.91 -1.56 -4.93
C GLN A 252 8.89 -2.71 -4.63
N GLU A 253 9.50 -3.32 -5.64
CA GLU A 253 10.47 -4.40 -5.47
C GLU A 253 11.80 -3.90 -4.87
N PHE A 254 12.13 -2.62 -5.05
CA PHE A 254 13.41 -2.06 -4.60
C PHE A 254 13.27 -0.71 -3.90
N ARG A 255 12.07 -0.18 -3.71
CA ARG A 255 11.82 1.14 -3.10
C ARG A 255 10.56 1.16 -2.27
N THR A 256 10.54 2.02 -1.26
CA THR A 256 9.36 2.32 -0.45
C THR A 256 9.45 3.72 0.14
N MET A 257 8.31 4.26 0.55
CA MET A 257 8.22 5.53 1.25
C MET A 257 7.13 5.44 2.31
N GLY A 258 7.31 6.09 3.45
CA GLY A 258 6.31 6.07 4.51
C GLY A 258 6.55 7.19 5.51
N CYS A 259 5.59 7.36 6.41
CA CYS A 259 5.72 8.22 7.58
C CYS A 259 6.00 7.34 8.80
N VAL A 260 7.03 7.68 9.57
CA VAL A 260 7.32 7.06 10.87
C VAL A 260 7.65 8.17 11.86
N ASN A 261 6.96 8.19 13.00
CA ASN A 261 7.10 9.23 14.03
C ASN A 261 6.95 10.66 13.48
N GLY A 262 6.02 10.87 12.55
CA GLY A 262 5.75 12.19 11.95
C GLY A 262 6.78 12.63 10.91
N VAL A 263 7.69 11.75 10.50
CA VAL A 263 8.76 12.06 9.56
C VAL A 263 8.66 11.16 8.32
N ILE A 264 8.71 11.78 7.14
CA ILE A 264 8.69 11.05 5.87
C ILE A 264 10.07 10.44 5.62
N LYS A 265 10.11 9.14 5.39
CA LYS A 265 11.31 8.39 5.01
C LYS A 265 11.14 7.76 3.64
N PHE A 266 12.20 7.79 2.85
CA PHE A 266 12.33 7.08 1.58
C PHE A 266 13.45 6.05 1.70
N VAL A 267 13.22 4.85 1.20
CA VAL A 267 14.20 3.75 1.22
C VAL A 267 14.33 3.20 -0.20
N ALA A 268 15.56 2.96 -0.62
CA ALA A 268 15.86 2.33 -1.90
C ALA A 268 16.98 1.28 -1.78
N ILE A 269 16.81 0.17 -2.48
CA ILE A 269 17.85 -0.81 -2.75
C ILE A 269 18.47 -0.41 -4.10
N VAL A 270 19.59 0.30 -4.02
CA VAL A 270 20.31 0.86 -5.16
C VAL A 270 21.15 -0.22 -5.83
N GLY A 271 21.24 -0.15 -7.16
CA GLY A 271 21.92 -1.16 -7.99
C GLY A 271 20.96 -2.21 -8.53
N PHE A 272 19.69 -2.20 -8.13
CA PHE A 272 18.67 -3.16 -8.58
C PHE A 272 18.39 -3.00 -10.08
N ASN A 273 19.06 -3.81 -10.90
CA ASN A 273 18.83 -3.98 -12.33
C ASN A 273 19.06 -5.46 -12.71
N GLU A 274 18.60 -5.89 -13.88
CA GLU A 274 18.62 -7.30 -14.30
C GLU A 274 20.03 -7.93 -14.36
N ASN A 275 21.10 -7.13 -14.36
CA ASN A 275 22.47 -7.59 -14.56
C ASN A 275 23.40 -7.35 -13.35
N THR A 276 22.89 -6.81 -12.24
CA THR A 276 23.70 -6.54 -11.04
C THR A 276 23.76 -7.76 -10.14
N ASP A 277 24.97 -8.13 -9.71
CA ASP A 277 25.15 -9.15 -8.67
C ASP A 277 24.50 -8.67 -7.36
N SER A 278 23.76 -9.55 -6.69
CA SER A 278 23.06 -9.23 -5.44
C SER A 278 23.99 -8.65 -4.36
N LYS A 279 25.29 -9.02 -4.38
CA LYS A 279 26.29 -8.50 -3.44
C LYS A 279 26.62 -7.02 -3.63
N ASP A 280 26.44 -6.50 -4.86
CA ASP A 280 26.77 -5.13 -5.24
C ASP A 280 25.61 -4.16 -4.93
N LEU A 281 24.48 -4.70 -4.44
CA LEU A 281 23.33 -3.91 -4.02
C LEU A 281 23.63 -3.17 -2.72
N THR A 282 23.07 -1.96 -2.60
CA THR A 282 23.18 -1.15 -1.39
C THR A 282 21.81 -0.63 -0.98
N MET A 283 21.40 -0.93 0.24
CA MET A 283 20.21 -0.33 0.85
C MET A 283 20.55 1.07 1.37
N ARG A 284 19.79 2.07 0.94
CA ARG A 284 19.95 3.47 1.32
C ARG A 284 18.62 4.01 1.84
N SER A 285 18.70 4.92 2.79
CA SER A 285 17.55 5.61 3.35
C SER A 285 17.77 7.12 3.33
N TRP A 286 16.68 7.86 3.20
CA TRP A 286 16.64 9.30 3.28
C TRP A 286 15.47 9.72 4.17
N THR A 287 15.68 10.77 4.92
CA THR A 287 14.71 11.37 5.83
C THR A 287 14.42 12.79 5.35
N LEU A 288 13.16 13.11 5.08
CA LEU A 288 12.75 14.45 4.67
C LEU A 288 12.75 15.37 5.89
N SER A 289 13.28 16.58 5.73
CA SER A 289 13.26 17.62 6.76
C SER A 289 11.82 18.06 7.07
N PRO A 290 11.54 18.54 8.31
CA PRO A 290 10.18 18.95 8.70
C PRO A 290 9.58 20.10 7.88
N ASP A 291 10.40 20.95 7.27
CA ASP A 291 10.00 22.01 6.33
C ASP A 291 9.69 21.49 4.92
N LEU A 292 9.90 20.19 4.66
CA LEU A 292 9.69 19.50 3.40
C LEU A 292 10.63 19.96 2.27
N GLU A 293 11.75 20.61 2.59
CA GLU A 293 12.66 21.18 1.59
C GLU A 293 13.84 20.27 1.24
N GLU A 294 14.36 19.49 2.20
CA GLU A 294 15.62 18.77 2.05
C GLU A 294 15.56 17.30 2.44
N TRP A 295 16.19 16.44 1.64
CA TRP A 295 16.40 15.03 1.98
C TRP A 295 17.75 14.82 2.64
N LYS A 296 17.74 14.36 3.89
CA LYS A 296 18.95 13.94 4.61
C LYS A 296 19.20 12.45 4.41
N ALA A 297 20.33 12.10 3.81
CA ALA A 297 20.74 10.71 3.64
C ALA A 297 21.13 10.06 4.99
N GLY A 298 20.68 8.83 5.22
CA GLY A 298 21.16 7.95 6.28
C GLY A 298 22.42 7.20 5.89
N ASN A 299 22.91 6.36 6.80
CA ASN A 299 24.05 5.49 6.52
C ASN A 299 23.65 4.41 5.50
N PRO A 300 24.42 4.23 4.42
CA PRO A 300 24.18 3.14 3.49
C PRO A 300 24.54 1.79 4.12
N LEU A 301 23.81 0.75 3.77
CA LEU A 301 24.12 -0.64 4.11
C LEU A 301 24.34 -1.44 2.83
N ALA A 302 25.58 -1.86 2.57
CA ALA A 302 25.86 -2.79 1.49
C ALA A 302 25.28 -4.18 1.81
N VAL A 303 24.73 -4.85 0.80
CA VAL A 303 24.15 -6.19 0.98
C VAL A 303 25.23 -7.22 1.32
N SER A 304 26.43 -7.07 0.76
CA SER A 304 27.61 -7.84 1.16
C SER A 304 27.91 -7.72 2.65
N ASP A 305 27.89 -6.50 3.20
CA ASP A 305 28.16 -6.25 4.62
C ASP A 305 27.08 -6.83 5.53
N LEU A 306 25.81 -6.81 5.08
CA LEU A 306 24.71 -7.47 5.79
C LEU A 306 24.92 -8.98 5.87
N TRP A 307 25.34 -9.61 4.77
CA TRP A 307 25.60 -11.05 4.72
C TRP A 307 26.78 -11.49 5.59
N GLU A 308 27.79 -10.62 5.74
CA GLU A 308 28.95 -10.89 6.60
C GLU A 308 28.70 -10.57 8.07
N SER A 309 27.58 -9.89 8.40
CA SER A 309 27.20 -9.63 9.80
C SER A 309 26.99 -10.93 10.59
N GLU A 310 27.42 -10.93 11.85
CA GLU A 310 27.22 -12.07 12.77
C GLU A 310 25.75 -12.48 12.84
N SER A 311 24.85 -11.50 12.98
CA SER A 311 23.40 -11.72 13.05
C SER A 311 22.79 -12.39 11.81
N PHE A 312 23.39 -12.20 10.62
CA PHE A 312 22.93 -12.87 9.40
C PHE A 312 23.47 -14.30 9.35
N ARG A 313 24.75 -14.49 9.66
CA ARG A 313 25.43 -15.79 9.61
C ARG A 313 24.86 -16.78 10.61
N GLU A 314 24.57 -16.35 11.83
CA GLU A 314 23.96 -17.20 12.88
C GLU A 314 22.58 -17.74 12.49
N ARG A 315 21.85 -17.03 11.61
CA ARG A 315 20.51 -17.41 11.15
C ARG A 315 20.52 -18.38 9.97
N ASN A 316 21.69 -18.70 9.39
CA ASN A 316 21.84 -19.56 8.21
C ASN A 316 20.94 -19.14 7.03
N LEU A 317 20.81 -17.83 6.79
CA LEU A 317 19.99 -17.28 5.71
C LEU A 317 20.72 -17.40 4.35
N PRO A 318 19.99 -17.62 3.24
CA PRO A 318 20.61 -17.69 1.92
C PRO A 318 21.10 -16.29 1.49
N LYS A 319 22.27 -16.21 0.84
CA LYS A 319 22.82 -14.97 0.31
C LYS A 319 22.14 -14.58 -1.01
N VAL A 320 20.91 -14.07 -0.92
CA VAL A 320 20.11 -13.60 -2.06
C VAL A 320 19.74 -12.12 -1.91
N ALA A 321 19.36 -11.47 -3.01
CA ALA A 321 18.97 -10.06 -2.99
C ALA A 321 17.80 -9.80 -2.02
N PRO A 322 17.90 -8.79 -1.13
CA PRO A 322 16.73 -8.25 -0.45
C PRO A 322 15.86 -7.48 -1.47
N THR A 323 14.55 -7.63 -1.35
CA THR A 323 13.52 -6.97 -2.17
C THR A 323 12.33 -6.56 -1.32
N PHE A 324 11.41 -5.80 -1.90
CA PHE A 324 10.17 -5.33 -1.25
C PHE A 324 10.40 -4.67 0.11
N PRO A 325 11.22 -3.59 0.17
CA PRO A 325 11.47 -2.91 1.43
C PRO A 325 10.16 -2.31 1.98
N VAL A 326 9.99 -2.35 3.30
CA VAL A 326 8.86 -1.73 4.02
C VAL A 326 9.40 -1.04 5.27
N ILE A 327 9.00 0.22 5.49
CA ILE A 327 9.38 0.98 6.67
C ILE A 327 8.45 0.59 7.83
N SER A 328 9.01 0.36 9.03
CA SER A 328 8.21 0.17 10.24
C SER A 328 7.40 1.43 10.58
N THR A 329 6.14 1.28 10.97
CA THR A 329 5.31 2.42 11.39
C THR A 329 5.69 2.92 12.79
N THR A 330 6.39 2.11 13.58
CA THR A 330 6.69 2.40 15.00
C THR A 330 8.17 2.62 15.29
N GLU A 331 9.07 2.04 14.49
CA GLU A 331 10.51 2.03 14.74
C GLU A 331 11.26 2.63 13.57
N SER A 332 11.80 3.84 13.73
CA SER A 332 12.38 4.62 12.63
C SER A 332 13.58 3.95 11.96
N GLU A 333 14.33 3.11 12.68
CA GLU A 333 15.55 2.46 12.19
C GLU A 333 15.30 1.06 11.62
N VAL A 334 14.05 0.57 11.69
CA VAL A 334 13.70 -0.78 11.24
C VAL A 334 13.12 -0.74 9.84
N ILE A 335 13.76 -1.48 8.94
CA ILE A 335 13.28 -1.75 7.58
C ILE A 335 13.05 -3.24 7.45
N TYR A 336 11.85 -3.61 7.02
CA TYR A 336 11.55 -4.98 6.66
C TYR A 336 11.91 -5.23 5.20
N VAL A 337 12.53 -6.37 4.92
CA VAL A 337 12.88 -6.77 3.56
C VAL A 337 12.55 -8.24 3.34
N MET A 338 12.26 -8.57 2.10
CA MET A 338 11.99 -9.92 1.67
C MET A 338 13.17 -10.52 0.93
N MET A 339 13.36 -11.82 1.08
CA MET A 339 14.38 -12.58 0.37
C MET A 339 13.73 -13.82 -0.26
N ASN A 340 13.67 -13.83 -1.60
CA ASN A 340 13.17 -14.96 -2.37
C ASN A 340 14.35 -15.85 -2.79
N HIS A 341 14.42 -17.06 -2.23
CA HIS A 341 15.37 -18.07 -2.66
C HIS A 341 14.70 -18.89 -3.77
N VAL A 342 15.22 -18.76 -4.99
CA VAL A 342 14.64 -19.35 -6.20
C VAL A 342 15.62 -20.28 -6.90
N ASP A 343 15.09 -21.31 -7.54
CA ASP A 343 15.83 -22.10 -8.53
C ASP A 343 15.49 -21.60 -9.93
N HIS A 344 16.49 -21.57 -10.80
CA HIS A 344 16.33 -21.37 -12.23
C HIS A 344 16.31 -22.74 -12.91
N VAL A 345 15.13 -23.19 -13.33
CA VAL A 345 14.92 -24.52 -13.92
C VAL A 345 14.77 -24.37 -15.43
N PRO A 346 15.71 -24.87 -16.25
CA PRO A 346 15.59 -24.82 -17.70
C PRO A 346 14.43 -25.71 -18.16
N THR A 347 13.43 -25.11 -18.78
CA THR A 347 12.30 -25.84 -19.37
C THR A 347 12.64 -26.17 -20.81
N ARG A 348 12.63 -27.47 -21.11
CA ARG A 348 13.03 -27.99 -22.42
C ARG A 348 11.80 -28.25 -23.28
N ASN A 349 11.86 -27.82 -24.54
CA ASN A 349 10.84 -28.15 -25.52
C ASN A 349 10.93 -29.63 -25.94
N PHE A 350 9.98 -30.05 -26.78
CA PHE A 350 9.87 -31.43 -27.26
C PHE A 350 11.14 -31.94 -27.97
N PHE A 351 11.98 -31.04 -28.50
CA PHE A 351 13.25 -31.37 -29.15
C PHE A 351 14.45 -31.40 -28.17
N GLY A 352 14.21 -31.22 -26.87
CA GLY A 352 15.25 -31.21 -25.83
C GLY A 352 16.03 -29.90 -25.70
N ASN A 353 15.69 -28.88 -26.50
CA ASN A 353 16.30 -27.55 -26.42
C ASN A 353 15.67 -26.75 -25.28
N VAL A 354 16.46 -25.93 -24.59
CA VAL A 354 15.91 -25.02 -23.56
C VAL A 354 15.09 -23.95 -24.26
N ASP A 355 13.80 -23.87 -23.92
CA ASP A 355 12.84 -22.95 -24.50
C ASP A 355 12.78 -21.66 -23.67
N PHE A 356 12.65 -21.81 -22.35
CA PHE A 356 12.72 -20.74 -21.36
C PHE A 356 13.23 -21.28 -20.01
N VAL A 357 13.54 -20.38 -19.09
CA VAL A 357 13.96 -20.72 -17.72
C VAL A 357 12.83 -20.39 -16.76
N ASP A 358 12.27 -21.43 -16.14
CA ASP A 358 11.31 -21.27 -15.07
C ASP A 358 11.99 -20.83 -13.77
N ILE A 359 11.32 -19.96 -13.03
CA ILE A 359 11.76 -19.51 -11.70
C ILE A 359 10.88 -20.18 -10.67
N VAL A 360 11.47 -21.08 -9.87
CA VAL A 360 10.75 -21.85 -8.85
C VAL A 360 11.14 -21.35 -7.46
N LEU A 361 10.17 -20.83 -6.70
CA LEU A 361 10.39 -20.37 -5.33
C LEU A 361 10.63 -21.56 -4.40
N LYS A 362 11.83 -21.65 -3.81
CA LYS A 362 12.19 -22.67 -2.80
C LYS A 362 11.79 -22.24 -1.40
N ALA A 363 12.04 -20.99 -1.09
CA ALA A 363 11.77 -20.42 0.21
C ALA A 363 11.65 -18.91 0.09
N ARG A 364 10.82 -18.34 0.95
CA ARG A 364 10.72 -16.90 1.17
C ARG A 364 11.06 -16.60 2.61
N TYR A 365 11.84 -15.57 2.83
CA TYR A 365 12.16 -15.07 4.16
C TYR A 365 11.72 -13.61 4.26
N MET A 366 11.15 -13.23 5.39
CA MET A 366 10.91 -11.84 5.76
C MET A 366 11.83 -11.50 6.92
N LEU A 367 12.60 -10.44 6.78
CA LEU A 367 13.58 -10.00 7.75
C LEU A 367 13.17 -8.63 8.26
N SER A 368 13.46 -8.35 9.53
CA SER A 368 13.63 -6.98 10.02
C SER A 368 15.11 -6.68 10.13
N VAL A 369 15.53 -5.58 9.52
CA VAL A 369 16.93 -5.15 9.44
C VAL A 369 17.03 -3.77 10.06
N ASP A 370 18.08 -3.56 10.83
CA ASP A 370 18.54 -2.25 11.26
C ASP A 370 19.75 -1.87 10.39
N PRO A 371 19.55 -1.01 9.37
CA PRO A 371 20.62 -0.61 8.48
C PRO A 371 21.72 0.18 9.19
N THR A 372 21.38 0.90 10.27
CA THR A 372 22.34 1.76 10.99
C THR A 372 23.32 0.94 11.81
N ARG A 373 22.89 -0.23 12.28
CA ARG A 373 23.71 -1.17 13.07
C ARG A 373 24.30 -2.30 12.23
N ASN A 374 23.96 -2.38 10.94
CA ASN A 374 24.24 -3.53 10.08
C ASN A 374 23.83 -4.86 10.75
N LYS A 375 22.55 -4.98 11.14
CA LYS A 375 22.04 -6.16 11.85
C LYS A 375 20.70 -6.65 11.31
N VAL A 376 20.57 -7.98 11.23
CA VAL A 376 19.28 -8.65 11.13
C VAL A 376 18.72 -8.81 12.54
N LEU A 377 17.64 -8.07 12.84
CA LEU A 377 17.01 -8.11 14.15
C LEU A 377 16.21 -9.41 14.31
N HIS A 378 15.33 -9.69 13.34
CA HIS A 378 14.50 -10.89 13.31
C HIS A 378 14.36 -11.41 11.88
N SER A 379 14.09 -12.71 11.75
CA SER A 379 13.83 -13.36 10.47
C SER A 379 12.75 -14.41 10.64
N THR A 380 11.84 -14.50 9.68
CA THR A 380 10.86 -15.59 9.61
C THR A 380 10.84 -16.19 8.21
N LYS A 381 10.64 -17.51 8.14
CA LYS A 381 10.44 -18.21 6.88
C LYS A 381 8.95 -18.18 6.57
N VAL A 382 8.58 -17.57 5.45
CA VAL A 382 7.21 -17.55 4.96
C VAL A 382 6.97 -18.85 4.20
N PHE A 383 6.02 -19.65 4.66
CA PHE A 383 5.61 -20.86 3.94
C PHE A 383 4.90 -20.47 2.65
N THR A 384 5.34 -21.03 1.53
CA THR A 384 4.84 -20.74 0.19
C THR A 384 4.32 -22.02 -0.46
N ASP A 385 3.14 -21.95 -1.08
CA ASP A 385 2.64 -22.99 -1.97
C ASP A 385 3.09 -22.75 -3.41
N ASN A 386 2.83 -23.70 -4.32
CA ASN A 386 3.20 -23.56 -5.74
C ASN A 386 2.45 -22.43 -6.47
N MET A 387 1.45 -21.80 -5.84
CA MET A 387 0.66 -20.69 -6.38
C MET A 387 1.10 -19.33 -5.82
N THR A 388 2.12 -19.31 -4.95
CA THR A 388 2.54 -18.11 -4.26
C THR A 388 3.25 -17.16 -5.22
N SER A 389 2.70 -15.95 -5.39
CA SER A 389 3.30 -14.89 -6.20
C SER A 389 4.74 -14.61 -5.76
N LEU A 390 5.68 -14.54 -6.72
CA LEU A 390 7.06 -14.10 -6.49
C LEU A 390 7.14 -12.63 -6.05
N THR A 391 6.10 -11.85 -6.33
CA THR A 391 6.01 -10.43 -5.98
C THR A 391 4.86 -10.23 -5.00
N PRO A 392 5.05 -10.52 -3.70
CA PRO A 392 4.04 -10.22 -2.70
C PRO A 392 3.98 -8.71 -2.49
N GLU A 393 2.77 -8.24 -2.25
CA GLU A 393 2.51 -6.83 -2.01
C GLU A 393 2.10 -6.69 -0.55
N VAL A 394 2.92 -5.96 0.20
CA VAL A 394 2.78 -5.78 1.65
C VAL A 394 2.77 -4.31 2.02
N VAL A 395 2.20 -3.99 3.17
CA VAL A 395 2.17 -2.63 3.74
C VAL A 395 2.34 -2.73 5.26
N ALA A 396 3.11 -1.82 5.85
CA ALA A 396 3.14 -1.71 7.31
C ALA A 396 1.92 -0.92 7.78
N SER A 397 1.32 -1.37 8.88
CA SER A 397 0.10 -0.76 9.42
C SER A 397 0.06 -0.86 10.93
N GLU A 398 -0.53 0.15 11.57
CA GLU A 398 -0.74 0.20 13.02
C GLU A 398 -2.07 -0.44 13.46
N PHE A 399 -2.90 -0.91 12.52
CA PHE A 399 -4.27 -1.39 12.82
C PHE A 399 -4.32 -2.46 13.92
N SER A 400 -3.28 -3.29 14.02
CA SER A 400 -3.13 -4.32 15.03
C SER A 400 -3.12 -3.77 16.46
N ALA A 401 -2.63 -2.55 16.66
CA ALA A 401 -2.63 -1.89 17.96
C ALA A 401 -4.06 -1.57 18.44
N TYR A 402 -5.02 -1.54 17.52
CA TYR A 402 -6.41 -1.14 17.76
C TYR A 402 -7.39 -2.30 17.82
N ILE A 403 -6.96 -3.54 17.55
CA ILE A 403 -7.85 -4.70 17.56
C ILE A 403 -8.41 -4.94 18.96
N TYR A 404 -9.75 -4.88 19.07
CA TYR A 404 -10.56 -5.18 20.26
C TYR A 404 -10.09 -4.49 21.56
N GLY A 405 -10.22 -3.15 21.59
CA GLY A 405 -10.44 -2.37 22.80
C GLY A 405 -9.39 -2.54 23.90
N SER A 406 -8.42 -1.64 23.87
CA SER A 406 -7.64 -1.17 25.01
C SER A 406 -8.51 -0.95 26.28
N LYS A 407 -8.62 -1.99 27.13
CA LYS A 407 -8.63 -1.74 28.58
C LYS A 407 -7.20 -1.41 28.99
N GLY A 408 -6.83 -0.15 28.78
CA GLY A 408 -5.61 0.45 29.31
C GLY A 408 -4.39 0.33 28.40
N CYS A 409 -4.32 1.17 27.36
CA CYS A 409 -3.03 1.76 27.00
C CYS A 409 -3.32 3.09 26.30
N GLN A 410 -3.18 4.18 27.04
CA GLN A 410 -2.96 5.48 26.43
C GLN A 410 -1.62 5.36 25.68
N VAL A 411 -1.68 5.13 24.38
CA VAL A 411 -0.55 5.47 23.53
C VAL A 411 -0.46 6.99 23.61
N THR A 412 0.53 7.48 24.35
CA THR A 412 0.85 8.91 24.40
C THR A 412 1.04 9.38 22.97
N ALA A 413 0.15 10.26 22.52
CA ALA A 413 0.32 10.96 21.26
C ALA A 413 1.73 11.57 21.21
N PRO A 414 2.46 11.48 20.08
CA PRO A 414 3.67 12.27 19.92
C PRO A 414 3.29 13.76 20.05
N PRO A 415 4.19 14.61 20.58
CA PRO A 415 3.88 16.01 20.78
C PRO A 415 3.45 16.64 19.46
N THR A 416 2.24 17.20 19.44
CA THR A 416 1.73 18.04 18.36
C THR A 416 2.73 19.15 18.10
N ILE A 417 3.52 19.05 17.03
CA ILE A 417 4.31 20.18 16.54
C ILE A 417 3.33 21.12 15.86
N ILE A 418 2.90 22.14 16.60
CA ILE A 418 2.18 23.27 16.03
C ILE A 418 3.17 23.99 15.10
N VAL A 419 3.09 23.73 13.80
CA VAL A 419 3.76 24.53 12.78
C VAL A 419 3.04 25.88 12.75
N LYS A 420 3.59 26.87 13.48
CA LYS A 420 3.12 28.25 13.41
C LYS A 420 3.57 28.84 12.07
N TYR A 421 2.65 28.95 11.12
CA TYR A 421 2.85 29.79 9.93
C TYR A 421 2.97 31.25 10.37
N PHE A 422 4.16 31.84 10.23
CA PHE A 422 4.36 33.29 10.32
C PHE A 422 3.88 33.91 9.01
N VAL A 423 2.69 34.51 9.02
CA VAL A 423 2.26 35.41 7.94
C VAL A 423 2.94 36.75 8.18
N ALA A 424 4.01 37.02 7.43
CA ALA A 424 4.58 38.36 7.35
C ALA A 424 3.61 39.25 6.54
N MET A 425 2.77 40.03 7.22
CA MET A 425 2.08 41.15 6.59
C MET A 425 3.10 42.26 6.30
N SER A 426 3.53 42.37 5.06
CA SER A 426 4.17 43.57 4.54
C SER A 426 3.12 44.66 4.35
N HIS A 427 3.01 45.57 5.32
CA HIS A 427 2.31 46.83 5.17
C HIS A 427 3.06 47.71 4.17
N ILE A 428 2.51 47.85 2.96
CA ILE A 428 2.85 48.96 2.05
C ILE A 428 2.10 50.20 2.58
N LEU A 429 2.85 51.11 3.20
CA LEU A 429 2.35 52.46 3.48
C LEU A 429 2.34 53.25 2.16
N PHE A 430 1.15 53.61 1.70
CA PHE A 430 0.95 54.80 0.88
C PHE A 430 0.87 56.01 1.80
N THR A 431 1.69 57.03 1.58
CA THR A 431 1.37 58.40 2.00
C THR A 431 2.01 59.37 1.00
N ILE A 432 1.13 59.97 0.20
CA ILE A 432 1.16 61.27 -0.50
C ILE A 432 2.48 61.75 -1.10
#